data_AF-A0A949FXE0-F1
#
_entry.id   AF-A0A949FXE0-F1
#
_cell.length_a   1.000
_cell.length_b   1.000
_cell.length_c   1.000
_cell.angle_alpha   90.00
_cell.angle_beta   90.00
_cell.angle_gamma   90.00
#
_symmetry.space_group_name_H-M   'P 1'
#
loop_
_entity.id
_entity.type
_entity.pdbx_description
1 polymer ?
#
loop_
_entity_poly.entity_id
_entity_poly.type
_entity_poly.pdbx_seq_one_letter_code
_entity_poly.pdbx_strand_id
1 'polypeptide(L)'
;MRCGASVIHLSLGVALHAHMPDIAASDVYELSARGPLVAYLRRHARSLIVSEYLPEVPRGTHRNGVGSEDVQCLTFPDASFDLVTHTEVLEHVPDDSRAFRELRRVLRPGGVMLFTVPLHGAERTVERARLRDGATTHLLSPAYHGDPLRAGQRILVYRDYGRDIVGRLAEAGFTRALVHSVGVDFRLIKARNVIVAYAPNR
;
A
#
# COMPACT_ATOMS: atom_id res chain seq x y z
N MET A 1 -22.03 -13.43 1.41
CA MET A 1 -20.88 -12.59 1.01
C MET A 1 -19.58 -13.29 1.39
N ARG A 2 -18.85 -13.87 0.43
CA ARG A 2 -17.45 -14.31 0.65
C ARG A 2 -16.54 -13.25 0.04
N CYS A 3 -16.26 -12.19 0.79
CA CYS A 3 -15.47 -11.06 0.30
C CYS A 3 -13.99 -11.31 0.62
N GLY A 4 -13.15 -11.47 -0.42
CA GLY A 4 -11.70 -11.60 -0.27
C GLY A 4 -11.04 -10.43 0.49
N ALA A 5 -11.72 -9.27 0.56
CA ALA A 5 -11.31 -8.16 1.41
C ALA A 5 -11.21 -8.57 2.88
N SER A 6 -12.09 -9.43 3.40
CA SER A 6 -12.00 -9.89 4.80
C SER A 6 -10.69 -10.62 5.10
N VAL A 7 -10.20 -11.43 4.15
CA VAL A 7 -8.94 -12.17 4.29
C VAL A 7 -7.72 -11.25 4.16
N ILE A 8 -7.76 -10.25 3.28
CA ILE A 8 -6.73 -9.20 3.20
C ILE A 8 -6.58 -8.49 4.55
N HIS A 9 -7.68 -7.99 5.12
CA HIS A 9 -7.65 -7.27 6.39
C HIS A 9 -7.22 -8.16 7.57
N LEU A 10 -7.65 -9.43 7.59
CA LEU A 10 -7.18 -10.38 8.61
C LEU A 10 -5.67 -10.64 8.50
N SER A 11 -5.16 -10.78 7.28
CA SER A 11 -3.73 -11.00 7.04
C SER A 11 -2.91 -9.79 7.50
N LEU A 12 -3.38 -8.59 7.18
CA LEU A 12 -2.81 -7.33 7.66
C LEU A 12 -2.88 -7.21 9.18
N GLY A 13 -3.98 -7.58 9.82
CA GLY A 13 -4.09 -7.56 11.28
C GLY A 13 -3.05 -8.45 11.97
N VAL A 14 -2.78 -9.63 11.43
CA VAL A 14 -1.72 -10.52 11.93
C VAL A 14 -0.33 -9.88 11.77
N ALA A 15 -0.02 -9.35 10.58
CA ALA A 15 1.26 -8.69 10.34
C ALA A 15 1.43 -7.42 11.19
N LEU A 16 0.37 -6.63 11.34
CA LEU A 16 0.33 -5.42 12.16
C LEU A 16 0.64 -5.75 13.61
N HIS A 17 0.00 -6.76 14.18
CA HIS A 17 0.30 -7.19 15.55
C HIS A 17 1.75 -7.67 15.73
N ALA A 18 2.30 -8.37 14.73
CA ALA A 18 3.67 -8.89 14.79
C ALA A 18 4.74 -7.80 14.66
N HIS A 19 4.48 -6.75 13.88
CA HIS A 19 5.50 -5.76 13.49
C HIS A 19 5.30 -4.37 14.10
N MET A 20 4.09 -4.08 14.61
CA MET A 20 3.72 -2.82 15.26
C MET A 20 2.99 -3.09 16.59
N PRO A 21 3.66 -3.68 17.59
CA PRO A 21 3.03 -4.06 18.85
C PRO A 21 2.52 -2.85 19.66
N ASP A 22 3.12 -1.67 19.48
CA ASP A 22 2.73 -0.43 20.18
C ASP A 22 2.01 0.57 19.25
N ILE A 23 1.00 0.08 18.54
CA ILE A 23 0.22 0.93 17.63
C ILE A 23 -0.49 2.07 18.37
N ALA A 24 -0.81 1.88 19.66
CA ALA A 24 -1.44 2.89 20.51
C ALA A 24 -0.61 4.17 20.67
N ALA A 25 0.71 4.09 20.51
CA ALA A 25 1.61 5.23 20.53
C ALA A 25 1.94 5.79 19.13
N SER A 26 1.46 5.14 18.05
CA SER A 26 1.91 5.38 16.68
C SER A 26 1.04 6.40 15.92
N ASP A 27 1.68 7.27 15.13
CA ASP A 27 1.02 8.06 14.07
C ASP A 27 1.02 7.27 12.76
N VAL A 28 -0.18 7.08 12.22
CA VAL A 28 -0.41 6.19 11.08
C VAL A 28 -0.90 6.96 9.87
N TYR A 29 -0.37 6.60 8.69
CA TYR A 29 -0.92 7.01 7.40
C TYR A 29 -1.45 5.80 6.63
N GLU A 30 -2.72 5.85 6.22
CA GLU A 30 -3.37 4.80 5.43
C GLU A 30 -3.83 5.35 4.07
N LEU A 31 -3.46 4.68 2.98
CA LEU A 31 -3.83 5.08 1.61
C LEU A 31 -5.23 4.55 1.22
N SER A 32 -6.16 4.63 2.16
CA SER A 32 -7.57 4.32 2.00
C SER A 32 -8.37 5.03 3.08
N ALA A 33 -9.50 5.64 2.73
CA ALA A 33 -10.31 6.41 3.67
C ALA A 33 -11.39 5.60 4.38
N ARG A 34 -11.55 4.33 4.02
CA ARG A 34 -12.62 3.46 4.51
C ARG A 34 -12.23 1.99 4.51
N GLY A 35 -13.00 1.21 5.26
CA GLY A 35 -12.86 -0.25 5.35
C GLY A 35 -12.51 -0.73 6.76
N PRO A 36 -12.46 -2.05 6.96
CA PRO A 36 -12.16 -2.66 8.26
C PRO A 36 -10.81 -2.22 8.87
N LEU A 37 -9.75 -2.10 8.07
CA LEU A 37 -8.45 -1.65 8.59
C LEU A 37 -8.52 -0.20 9.07
N VAL A 38 -9.09 0.72 8.29
CA VAL A 38 -9.30 2.11 8.72
C VAL A 38 -10.10 2.18 10.03
N ALA A 39 -11.16 1.37 10.14
CA ALA A 39 -11.97 1.32 11.36
C ALA A 39 -11.18 0.80 12.57
N TYR A 40 -10.27 -0.16 12.36
CA TYR A 40 -9.36 -0.66 13.39
C TYR A 40 -8.34 0.43 13.78
N LEU A 41 -7.60 0.97 12.81
CA LEU A 41 -6.56 1.99 13.04
C LEU A 41 -7.14 3.21 13.76
N ARG A 42 -8.32 3.69 13.37
CA ARG A 42 -8.98 4.84 14.01
C ARG A 42 -9.29 4.62 15.49
N ARG A 43 -9.45 3.36 15.93
CA ARG A 43 -9.74 3.00 17.32
C ARG A 43 -8.48 2.74 18.14
N HIS A 44 -7.39 2.35 17.49
CA HIS A 44 -6.23 1.78 18.17
C HIS A 44 -4.94 2.56 17.98
N ALA A 45 -4.82 3.42 16.97
CA ALA A 45 -3.66 4.27 16.76
C ALA A 45 -3.75 5.58 17.56
N ARG A 46 -2.60 6.19 17.88
CA ARG A 46 -2.56 7.54 18.48
C ARG A 46 -3.20 8.57 17.55
N SER A 47 -2.80 8.53 16.29
CA SER A 47 -3.37 9.37 15.23
C SER A 47 -3.45 8.61 13.91
N LEU A 48 -4.41 9.00 13.07
CA LEU A 48 -4.62 8.41 11.76
C LEU A 48 -4.91 9.50 10.73
N ILE A 49 -4.05 9.60 9.72
CA ILE A 49 -4.32 10.32 8.48
C ILE A 49 -4.73 9.30 7.42
N VAL A 50 -5.78 9.62 6.66
CA VAL A 50 -6.23 8.82 5.53
C VAL A 50 -6.32 9.65 4.26
N SER A 51 -6.03 9.05 3.11
CA SER A 51 -6.23 9.68 1.81
C SER A 51 -6.64 8.67 0.74
N GLU A 52 -7.13 9.19 -0.37
CA GLU A 52 -7.40 8.44 -1.60
C GLU A 52 -6.67 9.12 -2.78
N TYR A 53 -6.47 8.37 -3.87
CA TYR A 53 -6.02 8.98 -5.13
C TYR A 53 -7.21 9.55 -5.91
N LEU A 54 -7.36 10.87 -5.88
CA LEU A 54 -8.43 11.60 -6.55
C LEU A 54 -7.79 12.56 -7.58
N PRO A 55 -7.50 12.13 -8.82
CA PRO A 55 -6.78 12.93 -9.81
C PRO A 55 -7.46 14.26 -10.15
N GLU A 56 -8.77 14.35 -9.94
CA GLU A 56 -9.58 15.56 -10.11
C GLU A 56 -9.53 16.53 -8.91
N VAL A 57 -8.84 16.17 -7.83
CA VAL A 57 -8.72 16.96 -6.59
C VAL A 57 -7.23 17.24 -6.33
N PRO A 58 -6.80 18.50 -6.15
CA PRO A 58 -5.39 18.80 -5.87
C PRO A 58 -4.86 18.02 -4.66
N ARG A 59 -3.65 17.47 -4.78
CA ARG A 59 -2.98 16.77 -3.66
C ARG A 59 -2.85 17.69 -2.44
N GLY A 60 -2.98 17.13 -1.24
CA GLY A 60 -2.94 17.88 0.02
C GLY A 60 -4.25 18.62 0.35
N THR A 61 -5.29 18.46 -0.47
CA THR A 61 -6.62 19.01 -0.21
C THR A 61 -7.63 17.90 0.08
N HIS A 62 -8.89 18.27 0.36
CA HIS A 62 -9.93 17.34 0.76
C HIS A 62 -11.16 17.44 -0.14
N ARG A 63 -11.84 16.33 -0.35
CA ARG A 63 -13.19 16.27 -0.93
C ARG A 63 -14.09 15.44 -0.03
N ASN A 64 -15.20 16.02 0.41
CA ASN A 64 -16.17 15.37 1.29
C ASN A 64 -15.52 14.76 2.55
N GLY A 65 -14.53 15.45 3.13
CA GLY A 65 -13.80 15.00 4.31
C GLY A 65 -12.74 13.92 4.05
N VAL A 66 -12.49 13.54 2.79
CA VAL A 66 -11.44 12.59 2.41
C VAL A 66 -10.27 13.34 1.78
N GLY A 67 -9.05 13.12 2.28
CA GLY A 67 -7.83 13.69 1.72
C GLY A 67 -7.53 13.14 0.32
N SER A 68 -6.99 13.99 -0.56
CA SER A 68 -6.46 13.60 -1.87
C SER A 68 -4.93 13.62 -1.82
N GLU A 69 -4.28 12.51 -2.16
CA GLU A 69 -2.83 12.40 -2.26
C GLU A 69 -2.42 11.61 -3.49
N ASP A 70 -1.25 11.93 -4.05
CA ASP A 70 -0.55 11.09 -5.01
C ASP A 70 0.64 10.45 -4.30
N VAL A 71 0.64 9.12 -4.20
CA VAL A 71 1.70 8.38 -3.51
C VAL A 71 3.08 8.58 -4.14
N GLN A 72 3.16 9.02 -5.41
CA GLN A 72 4.41 9.38 -6.07
C GLN A 72 4.92 10.78 -5.67
N CYS A 73 4.13 11.58 -4.96
CA CYS A 73 4.46 12.96 -4.58
C CYS A 73 3.58 13.39 -3.39
N LEU A 74 3.84 12.81 -2.22
CA LEU A 74 3.04 13.04 -1.02
C LEU A 74 3.26 14.46 -0.48
N THR A 75 2.18 15.10 -0.01
CA THR A 75 2.29 16.46 0.56
C THR A 75 2.84 16.49 1.98
N PHE A 76 3.03 15.33 2.60
CA PHE A 76 3.50 15.22 3.97
C PHE A 76 5.00 15.55 4.10
N PRO A 77 5.43 16.16 5.21
CA PRO A 77 6.84 16.31 5.54
C PRO A 77 7.56 14.96 5.69
N ASP A 78 8.88 15.00 5.61
CA ASP A 78 9.74 13.86 5.92
C ASP A 78 9.51 13.40 7.36
N ALA A 79 9.65 12.09 7.61
CA ALA A 79 9.58 11.51 8.95
C ALA A 79 8.30 11.89 9.74
N SER A 80 7.15 11.86 9.06
CA SER A 80 5.85 12.20 9.63
C SER A 80 5.15 11.04 10.33
N PHE A 81 5.41 9.79 9.95
CA PHE A 81 4.63 8.63 10.40
C PHE A 81 5.50 7.51 10.98
N ASP A 82 4.97 6.82 11.98
CA ASP A 82 5.57 5.59 12.51
C ASP A 82 5.16 4.38 11.66
N LEU A 83 3.97 4.44 11.06
CA LEU A 83 3.40 3.37 10.24
C LEU A 83 2.73 3.94 8.99
N VAL A 84 2.98 3.29 7.85
CA VAL A 84 2.21 3.47 6.62
C VAL A 84 1.58 2.15 6.20
N THR A 85 0.28 2.16 5.89
CA THR A 85 -0.46 0.98 5.45
C THR A 85 -1.25 1.23 4.17
N HIS A 86 -1.39 0.19 3.34
CA HIS A 86 -2.30 0.21 2.18
C HIS A 86 -2.57 -1.19 1.62
N THR A 87 -3.64 -1.34 0.83
CA THR A 87 -4.01 -2.62 0.19
C THR A 87 -4.23 -2.47 -1.30
N GLU A 88 -3.52 -3.26 -2.12
CA GLU A 88 -3.77 -3.36 -3.57
C GLU A 88 -3.72 -1.98 -4.28
N VAL A 89 -2.70 -1.18 -3.94
CA VAL A 89 -2.49 0.18 -4.48
C VAL A 89 -1.37 0.21 -5.52
N LEU A 90 -0.21 -0.34 -5.17
CA LEU A 90 1.04 -0.07 -5.89
C LEU A 90 1.09 -0.68 -7.29
N GLU A 91 0.28 -1.69 -7.57
CA GLU A 91 0.16 -2.27 -8.91
C GLU A 91 -0.50 -1.31 -9.89
N HIS A 92 -1.21 -0.30 -9.38
CA HIS A 92 -1.91 0.74 -10.14
C HIS A 92 -1.09 2.03 -10.28
N VAL A 93 0.05 2.13 -9.59
CA VAL A 93 0.91 3.32 -9.62
C VAL A 93 1.83 3.25 -10.84
N PRO A 94 1.95 4.26 -11.70
CA PRO A 94 2.84 4.18 -12.86
C PRO A 94 4.32 4.09 -12.51
N ASP A 95 4.82 4.91 -11.58
CA ASP A 95 6.20 4.90 -11.07
C ASP A 95 6.22 4.43 -9.60
N ASP A 96 6.18 3.11 -9.41
CA ASP A 96 6.22 2.51 -8.07
C ASP A 96 7.53 2.80 -7.33
N SER A 97 8.62 2.92 -8.07
CA SER A 97 9.94 3.22 -7.50
C SER A 97 9.94 4.60 -6.85
N ARG A 98 9.29 5.58 -7.47
CA ARG A 98 9.06 6.90 -6.87
C ARG A 98 8.10 6.82 -5.68
N ALA A 99 7.03 6.05 -5.78
CA ALA A 99 6.13 5.83 -4.65
C ALA A 99 6.85 5.19 -3.44
N PHE A 100 7.72 4.20 -3.65
CA PHE A 100 8.50 3.58 -2.57
C PHE A 100 9.42 4.60 -1.88
N ARG A 101 10.07 5.47 -2.66
CA ARG A 101 10.91 6.54 -2.09
C ARG A 101 10.09 7.55 -1.28
N GLU A 102 8.92 7.93 -1.77
CA GLU A 102 8.02 8.83 -1.03
C GLU A 102 7.48 8.20 0.26
N LEU A 103 7.01 6.95 0.18
CA LEU A 103 6.54 6.18 1.35
C LEU A 103 7.67 5.98 2.37
N ARG A 104 8.88 5.73 1.90
CA ARG A 104 10.08 5.70 2.74
C ARG A 104 10.36 7.07 3.37
N ARG A 105 10.30 8.16 2.60
CA ARG A 105 10.60 9.53 3.06
C ARG A 105 9.68 9.96 4.20
N VAL A 106 8.38 9.68 4.08
CA VAL A 106 7.39 10.09 5.10
C VAL A 106 7.43 9.22 6.37
N LEU A 107 8.09 8.05 6.31
CA LEU A 107 8.32 7.24 7.51
C LEU A 107 9.46 7.81 8.36
N ARG A 108 9.22 7.87 9.67
CA ARG A 108 10.23 8.18 10.68
C ARG A 108 11.35 7.15 10.67
N PRO A 109 12.52 7.50 11.22
CA PRO A 109 13.55 6.50 11.44
C PRO A 109 13.00 5.33 12.27
N GLY A 110 13.19 4.10 11.77
CA GLY A 110 12.61 2.88 12.35
C GLY A 110 11.13 2.63 12.06
N GLY A 111 10.46 3.54 11.35
CA GLY A 111 9.06 3.38 10.94
C GLY A 111 8.84 2.22 9.97
N VAL A 112 7.60 1.74 9.89
CA VAL A 112 7.25 0.51 9.17
C VAL A 112 6.22 0.79 8.08
N MET A 113 6.38 0.15 6.92
CA MET A 113 5.37 0.07 5.89
C MET A 113 4.80 -1.36 5.85
N LEU A 114 3.47 -1.49 5.89
CA LEU A 114 2.76 -2.77 5.83
C LEU A 114 1.71 -2.73 4.72
N PHE A 115 1.82 -3.61 3.72
CA PHE A 115 0.89 -3.56 2.61
C PHE A 115 0.66 -4.89 1.90
N THR A 116 -0.37 -4.92 1.05
CA THR A 116 -0.61 -6.03 0.12
C THR A 116 -0.53 -5.58 -1.33
N VAL A 117 -0.09 -6.51 -2.18
CA VAL A 117 -0.23 -6.48 -3.63
C VAL A 117 -0.59 -7.90 -4.10
N PRO A 118 -1.13 -8.08 -5.31
CA PRO A 118 -1.30 -9.40 -5.91
C PRO A 118 0.06 -10.06 -6.13
N LEU A 119 0.45 -10.96 -5.22
CA LEU A 119 1.72 -11.70 -5.26
C LEU A 119 1.44 -13.17 -5.60
N HIS A 120 1.56 -13.54 -6.88
CA HIS A 120 1.22 -14.87 -7.39
C HIS A 120 2.39 -15.87 -7.41
N GLY A 121 3.47 -15.59 -6.68
CA GLY A 121 4.60 -16.50 -6.50
C GLY A 121 5.65 -16.48 -7.60
N ALA A 122 5.54 -15.59 -8.59
CA ALA A 122 6.60 -15.30 -9.55
C ALA A 122 7.84 -14.73 -8.83
N GLU A 123 9.04 -15.02 -9.34
CA GLU A 123 10.28 -14.48 -8.77
C GLU A 123 10.47 -13.00 -9.11
N ARG A 124 10.14 -12.61 -10.34
CA ARG A 124 10.39 -11.27 -10.86
C ARG A 124 9.10 -10.53 -11.17
N THR A 125 9.12 -9.23 -10.93
CA THR A 125 8.03 -8.32 -11.26
C THR A 125 8.00 -8.11 -12.76
N VAL A 126 6.79 -8.12 -13.33
CA VAL A 126 6.54 -7.94 -14.75
C VAL A 126 5.81 -6.62 -14.98
N GLU A 127 6.45 -5.71 -15.71
CA GLU A 127 5.81 -4.46 -16.14
C GLU A 127 4.83 -4.76 -17.30
N ARG A 128 3.55 -4.41 -17.10
CA ARG A 128 2.47 -4.57 -18.08
C ARG A 128 2.21 -3.30 -18.88
N ALA A 129 2.45 -2.14 -18.28
CA ALA A 129 2.25 -0.84 -18.92
C ALA A 129 3.27 0.19 -18.40
N ARG A 130 3.46 1.26 -19.15
CA ARG A 130 4.28 2.42 -18.75
C ARG A 130 3.56 3.71 -19.08
N LEU A 131 3.60 4.66 -18.15
CA LEU A 131 3.18 6.04 -18.40
C LEU A 131 4.41 6.89 -18.72
N ARG A 132 4.39 7.61 -19.85
CA ARG A 132 5.39 8.62 -20.22
C ARG A 132 4.70 9.79 -20.87
N ASP A 133 5.03 11.00 -20.43
CA ASP A 133 4.50 12.26 -21.00
C ASP A 133 2.96 12.27 -21.13
N GLY A 134 2.27 11.71 -20.13
CA GLY A 134 0.81 11.60 -20.10
C GLY A 134 0.20 10.48 -20.96
N ALA A 135 1.02 9.73 -21.71
CA ALA A 135 0.59 8.64 -22.55
C ALA A 135 0.94 7.27 -21.96
N THR A 136 -0.06 6.39 -21.87
CA THR A 136 0.14 5.00 -21.42
C THR A 136 0.45 4.10 -22.60
N THR A 137 1.59 3.40 -22.56
CA THR A 137 1.96 2.33 -23.48
C THR A 137 1.75 0.97 -22.82
N HIS A 138 1.01 0.08 -23.46
CA HIS A 138 0.83 -1.30 -23.00
C HIS A 138 1.95 -2.20 -23.54
N LEU A 139 2.69 -2.85 -22.64
CA LEU A 139 3.77 -3.79 -22.96
C LEU A 139 3.24 -5.23 -23.09
N LEU A 140 2.16 -5.52 -22.36
CA LEU A 140 1.43 -6.78 -22.38
C LEU A 140 -0.07 -6.48 -22.54
N SER A 141 -0.89 -7.51 -22.73
CA SER A 141 -2.35 -7.36 -22.72
C SER A 141 -2.78 -6.64 -21.44
N PRO A 142 -3.60 -5.57 -21.52
CA PRO A 142 -3.92 -4.77 -20.35
C PRO A 142 -4.73 -5.57 -19.34
N ALA A 143 -4.40 -5.39 -18.06
CA ALA A 143 -5.14 -5.95 -16.93
C ALA A 143 -5.69 -4.82 -16.08
N TYR A 144 -6.85 -5.03 -15.45
CA TYR A 144 -7.47 -4.01 -14.61
C TYR A 144 -8.19 -4.64 -13.42
N HIS A 145 -8.12 -3.98 -12.27
CA HIS A 145 -8.95 -4.27 -11.10
C HIS A 145 -10.18 -3.36 -11.07
N GLY A 146 -11.17 -3.69 -10.24
CA GLY A 146 -12.31 -2.80 -10.01
C GLY A 146 -11.89 -1.58 -9.19
N ASP A 147 -12.44 -0.41 -9.49
CA ASP A 147 -12.23 0.80 -8.69
C ASP A 147 -13.19 0.78 -7.48
N PRO A 148 -12.69 0.64 -6.23
CA PRO A 148 -13.57 0.66 -5.06
C PRO A 148 -14.21 2.04 -4.84
N LEU A 149 -13.58 3.12 -5.31
CA LEU A 149 -14.05 4.51 -5.21
C LEU A 149 -15.12 4.85 -6.22
N ARG A 150 -15.04 4.25 -7.41
CA ARG A 150 -15.90 4.58 -8.55
C ARG A 150 -16.59 3.32 -9.06
N ALA A 151 -17.80 3.07 -8.55
CA ALA A 151 -18.57 1.87 -8.89
C ALA A 151 -18.68 1.66 -10.40
N GLY A 152 -18.34 0.47 -10.87
CA GLY A 152 -18.35 0.10 -12.30
C GLY A 152 -17.12 0.54 -13.08
N GLN A 153 -16.23 1.36 -12.51
CA GLN A 153 -14.96 1.71 -13.14
C GLN A 153 -13.87 0.68 -12.84
N ARG A 154 -12.79 0.72 -13.63
CA ARG A 154 -11.66 -0.19 -13.52
C ARG A 154 -10.36 0.60 -13.54
N ILE A 155 -9.39 0.16 -12.74
CA ILE A 155 -8.07 0.78 -12.61
C ILE A 155 -7.04 -0.10 -13.31
N LEU A 156 -6.23 0.49 -14.18
CA LEU A 156 -5.19 -0.20 -14.92
C LEU A 156 -4.13 -0.77 -13.97
N VAL A 157 -3.69 -2.00 -14.24
CA VAL A 157 -2.54 -2.62 -13.59
C VAL A 157 -1.29 -2.32 -14.43
N TYR A 158 -0.34 -1.60 -13.85
CA TYR A 158 0.95 -1.29 -14.46
C TYR A 158 1.94 -2.43 -14.32
N ARG A 159 1.84 -3.24 -13.26
CA ARG A 159 2.74 -4.39 -13.04
C ARG A 159 2.13 -5.51 -12.23
N ASP A 160 2.61 -6.72 -12.50
CA ASP A 160 2.39 -7.90 -11.67
C ASP A 160 3.62 -8.10 -10.79
N TYR A 161 3.49 -7.95 -9.48
CA TYR A 161 4.63 -8.05 -8.58
C TYR A 161 5.12 -9.50 -8.41
N GLY A 162 6.45 -9.63 -8.41
CA GLY A 162 7.16 -10.84 -8.03
C GLY A 162 7.80 -10.73 -6.65
N ARG A 163 8.48 -11.80 -6.22
CA ARG A 163 9.22 -11.83 -4.95
C ARG A 163 10.36 -10.81 -4.88
N ASP A 164 10.87 -10.37 -6.02
CA ASP A 164 11.83 -9.27 -6.15
C ASP A 164 11.33 -7.92 -5.60
N ILE A 165 10.06 -7.79 -5.23
CA ILE A 165 9.53 -6.60 -4.53
C ILE A 165 10.33 -6.25 -3.28
N VAL A 166 10.87 -7.23 -2.55
CA VAL A 166 11.73 -6.96 -1.38
C VAL A 166 13.04 -6.28 -1.78
N GLY A 167 13.59 -6.62 -2.95
CA GLY A 167 14.78 -5.99 -3.52
C GLY A 167 14.48 -4.56 -4.00
N ARG A 168 13.34 -4.36 -4.68
CA ARG A 168 12.89 -3.01 -5.12
C ARG A 168 12.69 -2.06 -3.93
N LEU A 169 12.19 -2.57 -2.80
CA LEU A 169 12.09 -1.80 -1.57
C LEU A 169 13.48 -1.46 -0.99
N ALA A 170 14.44 -2.38 -1.02
CA ALA A 170 15.81 -2.10 -0.61
C ALA A 170 16.44 -1.00 -1.48
N GLU A 171 16.25 -1.04 -2.81
CA GLU A 171 16.69 0.01 -3.75
C GLU A 171 16.06 1.38 -3.46
N ALA A 172 14.86 1.41 -2.87
CA ALA A 172 14.18 2.63 -2.45
C ALA A 172 14.63 3.17 -1.08
N GLY A 173 15.60 2.52 -0.42
CA GLY A 173 16.20 2.98 0.83
C GLY A 173 15.56 2.42 2.11
N PHE A 174 14.81 1.33 2.01
CA PHE A 174 14.42 0.53 3.18
C PHE A 174 15.58 -0.38 3.61
N THR A 175 15.82 -0.51 4.92
CA THR A 175 16.94 -1.33 5.44
C THR A 175 16.61 -2.82 5.55
N ARG A 176 15.33 -3.12 5.69
CA ARG A 176 14.82 -4.48 5.75
C ARG A 176 13.47 -4.53 5.06
N ALA A 177 13.27 -5.52 4.19
CA ALA A 177 11.99 -5.83 3.61
C ALA A 177 11.79 -7.34 3.57
N LEU A 178 10.56 -7.80 3.81
CA LEU A 178 10.23 -9.22 3.83
C LEU A 178 8.78 -9.45 3.42
N VAL A 179 8.52 -10.66 2.93
CA VAL A 179 7.16 -11.17 2.72
C VAL A 179 6.74 -11.91 3.98
N HIS A 180 5.77 -11.37 4.70
CA HIS A 180 5.15 -12.00 5.86
C HIS A 180 3.98 -12.87 5.37
N SER A 181 4.23 -14.19 5.35
CA SER A 181 3.19 -15.17 5.07
C SER A 181 2.38 -15.47 6.34
N VAL A 182 1.09 -15.23 6.28
CA VAL A 182 0.16 -15.57 7.36
C VAL A 182 -0.17 -17.06 7.22
N GLY A 183 0.37 -17.90 8.10
CA GLY A 183 0.23 -19.36 8.07
C GLY A 183 -1.17 -19.86 8.51
N VAL A 184 -2.24 -19.15 8.14
CA VAL A 184 -3.61 -19.47 8.56
C VAL A 184 -4.49 -19.61 7.32
N ASP A 185 -5.09 -20.79 7.12
CA ASP A 185 -6.14 -20.99 6.13
C ASP A 185 -7.50 -20.60 6.71
N PHE A 186 -8.02 -19.44 6.31
CA PHE A 186 -9.33 -18.97 6.77
C PHE A 186 -10.43 -19.66 5.95
N ARG A 187 -11.00 -20.75 6.48
CA ARG A 187 -12.19 -21.41 5.90
C ARG A 187 -12.03 -21.72 4.39
N LEU A 188 -10.94 -22.38 4.01
CA LEU A 188 -10.56 -22.76 2.63
C LEU A 188 -10.14 -21.59 1.71
N ILE A 189 -9.91 -20.38 2.25
CA ILE A 189 -9.37 -19.24 1.52
C ILE A 189 -7.97 -18.94 2.04
N LYS A 190 -6.96 -19.04 1.15
CA LYS A 190 -5.57 -18.76 1.47
C LYS A 190 -5.40 -17.32 1.94
N ALA A 191 -4.69 -17.14 3.06
CA ALA A 191 -4.29 -15.83 3.52
C ALA A 191 -3.45 -15.09 2.47
N ARG A 192 -3.45 -13.76 2.55
CA ARG A 192 -2.68 -12.91 1.64
C ARG A 192 -1.32 -12.65 2.25
N ASN A 193 -0.31 -12.70 1.39
CA ASN A 193 1.03 -12.25 1.77
C ASN A 193 0.98 -10.76 2.06
N VAL A 194 1.57 -10.37 3.20
CA VAL A 194 1.77 -8.97 3.57
C VAL A 194 3.23 -8.64 3.38
N ILE A 195 3.52 -7.56 2.67
CA ILE A 195 4.86 -7.05 2.51
C ILE A 195 5.12 -6.10 3.68
N VAL A 196 6.29 -6.26 4.29
CA VAL A 196 6.74 -5.45 5.43
C VAL A 196 8.05 -4.82 5.07
N ALA A 197 8.17 -3.50 5.22
CA ALA A 197 9.41 -2.76 4.97
C ALA A 197 9.73 -1.82 6.13
N TYR A 198 11.01 -1.72 6.51
CA TYR A 198 11.48 -0.92 7.64
C TYR A 198 12.36 0.23 7.16
N ALA A 199 12.01 1.44 7.57
CA ALA A 199 12.88 2.59 7.42
C ALA A 199 14.17 2.39 8.25
N PRO A 200 15.34 2.91 7.81
CA PRO A 200 16.55 3.01 8.60
C PRO A 200 16.30 3.65 9.97
N ASN A 201 17.05 3.24 10.98
CA ASN A 201 16.92 3.76 12.33
C ASN A 201 17.58 5.14 12.53
N ARG A 202 18.55 5.51 11.68
CA ARG A 202 19.20 6.83 11.54
C ARG A 202 19.86 6.92 10.17
#